data_AF-A0A8J7RQ90-F1
#
_entry.id   AF-A0A8J7RQ90-F1
#
_cell.length_a   1.000
_cell.length_b   1.000
_cell.length_c   1.000
_cell.angle_alpha   90.00
_cell.angle_beta   90.00
_cell.angle_gamma   90.00
#
_symmetry.space_group_name_H-M   'P 1'
#
loop_
_entity.id
_entity.type
_entity.pdbx_description
1 polymer ?
#
loop_
_entity_poly.entity_id
_entity_poly.type
_entity_poly.pdbx_seq_one_letter_code
_entity_poly.pdbx_strand_id
1 'polypeptide(L)'
;MKNIILYTIPILMLLLVSGAGCDRSAPDNLIDEDTYVDILVEMHLLASLKEIKDDQEVFEEGQKAVLEHYGIDRDQFQNSHEYYHRDMKAQSLRYREVRSRLDKASKEITDHLNEVRKSREAERSTPEDSL
;
A
#
# COMPACT_ATOMS: atom_id res chain seq x y z
N MET A 1 -28.87 -18.46 47.66
CA MET A 1 -28.68 -18.85 46.24
C MET A 1 -28.66 -17.66 45.26
N LYS A 2 -29.28 -16.51 45.55
CA LYS A 2 -29.22 -15.30 44.70
C LYS A 2 -27.85 -14.61 44.66
N ASN A 3 -27.05 -14.81 45.69
CA ASN A 3 -25.77 -14.14 45.94
C ASN A 3 -24.62 -14.76 45.12
N ILE A 4 -24.72 -16.04 44.79
CA ILE A 4 -23.72 -16.77 44.00
C ILE A 4 -23.82 -16.33 42.52
N ILE A 5 -25.04 -16.17 42.02
CA ILE A 5 -25.32 -15.72 40.64
C ILE A 5 -24.81 -14.28 40.40
N LEU A 6 -24.78 -13.44 41.44
CA LEU A 6 -24.29 -12.06 41.36
C LEU A 6 -22.78 -11.98 41.05
N TYR A 7 -21.99 -12.96 41.49
CA TYR A 7 -20.54 -12.99 41.26
C TYR A 7 -20.12 -13.79 40.03
N THR A 8 -20.96 -14.72 39.55
CA THR A 8 -20.63 -15.53 38.36
C THR A 8 -20.64 -14.73 37.07
N ILE A 9 -21.51 -13.71 36.95
CA ILE A 9 -21.60 -12.85 35.75
C ILE A 9 -20.33 -11.97 35.56
N PRO A 10 -19.84 -11.24 36.57
CA PRO A 10 -18.62 -10.44 36.39
C PRO A 10 -17.36 -11.29 36.20
N ILE A 11 -17.28 -12.49 36.79
CA ILE A 11 -16.17 -13.43 36.59
C ILE A 11 -16.15 -13.98 35.15
N LEU A 12 -17.33 -14.30 34.59
CA LEU A 12 -17.47 -14.73 33.20
C LEU A 12 -17.11 -13.59 32.22
N MET A 13 -17.47 -12.35 32.55
CA MET A 13 -17.13 -11.17 31.74
C MET A 13 -15.62 -10.87 31.77
N LEU A 14 -14.94 -11.12 32.90
CA LEU A 14 -13.48 -10.98 33.04
C LEU A 14 -12.71 -12.06 32.25
N LEU A 15 -13.24 -13.28 32.18
CA LEU A 15 -12.67 -14.37 31.39
C LEU A 15 -12.74 -14.12 29.88
N LEU A 16 -13.79 -13.43 29.38
CA LEU A 16 -13.93 -13.08 27.96
C LEU A 16 -12.91 -12.03 27.48
N VAL A 17 -12.37 -11.18 28.37
CA VAL A 17 -11.37 -10.16 28.01
C VAL A 17 -9.96 -10.75 27.91
N SER A 18 -9.72 -11.92 28.49
CA SER A 18 -8.37 -12.51 28.61
C SER A 18 -7.89 -13.24 27.34
N GLY A 19 -8.79 -13.47 26.37
CA GLY A 19 -8.50 -14.19 25.12
C GLY A 19 -7.99 -13.32 23.96
N ALA A 20 -8.01 -11.99 24.10
CA ALA A 20 -7.46 -11.07 23.10
C ALA A 20 -5.93 -10.90 23.25
N GLY A 21 -5.22 -12.01 23.45
CA GLY A 21 -3.77 -12.02 23.35
C GLY A 21 -3.41 -11.68 21.91
N CYS A 22 -2.81 -10.51 21.70
CA CYS A 22 -2.24 -10.12 20.42
C CYS A 22 -1.17 -11.17 20.06
N ASP A 23 -1.54 -12.15 19.25
CA ASP A 23 -0.59 -13.12 18.75
C ASP A 23 0.42 -12.37 17.88
N ARG A 24 1.64 -12.28 18.39
CA ARG A 24 2.74 -11.56 17.75
C ARG A 24 3.47 -12.42 16.73
N SER A 25 3.03 -13.66 16.54
CA SER A 25 3.55 -14.54 15.50
C SER A 25 3.38 -13.92 14.11
N ALA A 26 4.27 -14.30 13.19
CA ALA A 26 4.09 -14.01 11.79
C ALA A 26 2.91 -14.83 11.26
N PRO A 27 2.01 -14.26 10.45
CA PRO A 27 0.96 -15.02 9.80
C PRO A 27 1.57 -16.05 8.84
N ASP A 28 0.94 -17.22 8.71
CA ASP A 28 1.43 -18.31 7.86
C ASP A 28 1.56 -17.90 6.37
N ASN A 29 0.77 -16.92 5.94
CA ASN A 29 0.75 -16.36 4.60
C ASN A 29 1.38 -14.96 4.52
N LEU A 30 2.35 -14.65 5.38
CA LEU A 30 3.05 -13.36 5.34
C LEU A 30 3.60 -13.05 3.95
N ILE A 31 3.19 -11.92 3.36
CA ILE A 31 3.77 -11.37 2.13
C ILE A 31 5.22 -11.02 2.43
N ASP A 32 6.16 -11.39 1.55
CA ASP A 32 7.56 -11.01 1.73
C ASP A 32 7.73 -9.47 1.65
N GLU A 33 8.77 -8.96 2.29
CA GLU A 33 8.90 -7.53 2.52
C GLU A 33 9.07 -6.73 1.22
N ASP A 34 9.77 -7.28 0.23
CA ASP A 34 9.99 -6.63 -1.05
C ASP A 34 8.68 -6.54 -1.84
N THR A 35 7.94 -7.65 -1.94
CA THR A 35 6.60 -7.68 -2.56
C THR A 35 5.62 -6.76 -1.83
N TYR A 36 5.65 -6.72 -0.50
CA TYR A 36 4.83 -5.82 0.29
C TYR A 36 5.13 -4.35 -0.01
N VAL A 37 6.40 -3.99 -0.17
CA VAL A 37 6.81 -2.63 -0.58
C VAL A 37 6.34 -2.33 -2.00
N ASP A 38 6.43 -3.27 -2.94
CA ASP A 38 5.93 -3.09 -4.32
C ASP A 38 4.42 -2.83 -4.36
N ILE A 39 3.63 -3.60 -3.61
CA ILE A 39 2.19 -3.36 -3.47
C ILE A 39 1.93 -1.97 -2.90
N LEU A 40 2.67 -1.54 -1.87
CA LEU A 40 2.49 -0.20 -1.31
C LEU A 40 2.77 0.90 -2.34
N VAL A 41 3.76 0.74 -3.21
CA VAL A 41 4.06 1.70 -4.29
C VAL A 41 2.83 1.85 -5.21
N GLU A 42 2.27 0.74 -5.68
CA GLU A 42 1.11 0.75 -6.57
C GLU A 42 -0.15 1.29 -5.87
N MET A 43 -0.36 0.93 -4.61
CA MET A 43 -1.47 1.46 -3.81
C MET A 43 -1.38 2.99 -3.63
N HIS A 44 -0.17 3.54 -3.45
CA HIS A 44 0.00 5.00 -3.39
C HIS A 44 -0.26 5.67 -4.74
N LEU A 45 0.14 5.04 -5.85
CA LEU A 45 -0.14 5.55 -7.18
C LEU A 45 -1.66 5.59 -7.45
N LEU A 46 -2.38 4.53 -7.09
CA LEU A 46 -3.85 4.49 -7.16
C LEU A 46 -4.50 5.57 -6.28
N ALA A 47 -3.99 5.77 -5.07
CA ALA A 47 -4.50 6.80 -4.17
C ALA A 47 -4.33 8.21 -4.76
N SER A 48 -3.17 8.50 -5.39
CA SER A 48 -2.96 9.76 -6.10
C SER A 48 -3.91 9.94 -7.29
N LEU A 49 -4.24 8.88 -8.02
CA LEU A 49 -5.23 8.93 -9.11
C LEU A 49 -6.64 9.21 -8.58
N LYS A 50 -7.00 8.61 -7.43
CA LYS A 50 -8.28 8.86 -6.76
C LYS A 50 -8.42 10.33 -6.37
N GLU A 51 -7.39 10.95 -5.80
CA GLU A 51 -7.41 12.38 -5.42
C GLU A 51 -7.68 13.31 -6.61
N ILE A 52 -7.33 12.91 -7.83
CA ILE A 52 -7.52 13.70 -9.05
C ILE A 52 -8.93 13.53 -9.64
N LYS A 53 -9.44 12.29 -9.68
CA LYS A 53 -10.69 11.95 -10.39
C LYS A 53 -11.91 11.80 -9.47
N ASP A 54 -11.70 11.66 -8.16
CA ASP A 54 -12.70 11.38 -7.12
C ASP A 54 -13.67 10.24 -7.47
N ASP A 55 -13.12 9.14 -7.99
CA ASP A 55 -13.88 7.94 -8.33
C ASP A 55 -13.58 6.83 -7.33
N GLN A 56 -14.56 6.49 -6.49
CA GLN A 56 -14.41 5.44 -5.48
C GLN A 56 -14.46 4.03 -6.08
N GLU A 57 -15.30 3.79 -7.08
CA GLU A 57 -15.48 2.47 -7.69
C GLU A 57 -14.19 2.08 -8.42
N VAL A 58 -13.65 2.98 -9.24
CA VAL A 58 -12.38 2.77 -9.94
C VAL A 58 -11.22 2.56 -8.96
N PHE A 59 -11.23 3.24 -7.80
CA PHE A 59 -10.19 3.05 -6.79
C PHE A 59 -10.29 1.67 -6.10
N GLU A 60 -11.49 1.18 -5.82
CA GLU A 60 -11.70 -0.14 -5.23
C GLU A 60 -11.35 -1.26 -6.22
N GLU A 61 -11.77 -1.12 -7.48
CA GLU A 61 -11.39 -2.04 -8.56
C GLU A 61 -9.86 -2.03 -8.80
N GLY A 62 -9.25 -0.85 -8.76
CA GLY A 62 -7.79 -0.71 -8.86
C GLY A 62 -7.05 -1.44 -7.74
N GLN A 63 -7.47 -1.26 -6.49
CA GLN A 63 -6.87 -2.00 -5.37
C GLN A 63 -6.98 -3.50 -5.56
N LYS A 64 -8.15 -3.99 -6.01
CA LYS A 64 -8.36 -5.41 -6.31
C LYS A 64 -7.41 -5.88 -7.40
N ALA A 65 -7.28 -5.13 -8.50
CA ALA A 65 -6.40 -5.47 -9.61
C ALA A 65 -4.92 -5.54 -9.19
N VAL A 66 -4.47 -4.62 -8.32
CA VAL A 66 -3.11 -4.67 -7.76
C VAL A 66 -2.90 -5.96 -6.96
N LEU A 67 -3.80 -6.29 -6.02
CA LEU A 67 -3.65 -7.51 -5.23
C LEU A 67 -3.68 -8.78 -6.10
N GLU A 68 -4.57 -8.83 -7.10
CA GLU A 68 -4.63 -9.92 -8.08
C GLU A 68 -3.34 -10.04 -8.90
N HIS A 69 -2.68 -8.92 -9.26
CA HIS A 69 -1.41 -8.92 -9.99
C HIS A 69 -0.31 -9.68 -9.24
N TYR A 70 -0.28 -9.55 -7.91
CA TYR A 70 0.68 -10.25 -7.04
C TYR A 70 0.19 -11.62 -6.55
N GLY A 71 -1.01 -12.07 -6.96
CA GLY A 71 -1.59 -13.33 -6.51
C GLY A 71 -1.92 -13.35 -5.01
N ILE A 72 -2.21 -12.18 -4.44
CA ILE A 72 -2.46 -11.96 -3.01
C ILE A 72 -3.94 -11.68 -2.80
N ASP A 73 -4.52 -12.26 -1.75
CA ASP A 73 -5.87 -11.91 -1.33
C ASP A 73 -5.89 -10.75 -0.33
N ARG A 74 -7.07 -10.16 -0.12
CA ARG A 74 -7.24 -9.00 0.76
C ARG A 74 -6.88 -9.29 2.21
N ASP A 75 -7.21 -10.48 2.70
CA ASP A 75 -6.99 -10.87 4.09
C ASP A 75 -5.50 -11.10 4.34
N GLN A 76 -4.80 -11.72 3.38
CA GLN A 76 -3.35 -11.87 3.37
C GLN A 76 -2.65 -10.52 3.43
N PHE A 77 -3.08 -9.56 2.60
CA PHE A 77 -2.55 -8.19 2.63
C PHE A 77 -2.79 -7.53 3.98
N GLN A 78 -4.01 -7.62 4.53
CA GLN A 78 -4.33 -7.02 5.82
C GLN A 78 -3.51 -7.62 6.96
N ASN A 79 -3.41 -8.95 7.02
CA ASN A 79 -2.63 -9.64 8.04
C ASN A 79 -1.14 -9.28 7.97
N SER A 80 -0.59 -9.18 6.75
CA SER A 80 0.80 -8.77 6.53
C SER A 80 1.01 -7.31 6.89
N HIS A 81 0.07 -6.43 6.51
CA HIS A 81 0.10 -5.02 6.87
C HIS A 81 0.11 -4.83 8.38
N GLU A 82 -0.78 -5.52 9.10
CA GLU A 82 -0.83 -5.51 10.56
C GLU A 82 0.46 -6.05 11.18
N TYR A 83 1.02 -7.14 10.66
CA TYR A 83 2.31 -7.68 11.10
C TYR A 83 3.44 -6.66 10.96
N TYR A 84 3.58 -6.05 9.78
CA TYR A 84 4.62 -5.07 9.49
C TYR A 84 4.44 -3.77 10.27
N HIS A 85 3.21 -3.38 10.62
CA HIS A 85 2.94 -2.17 11.39
C HIS A 85 3.39 -2.29 12.87
N ARG A 86 3.61 -3.51 13.38
CA ARG A 86 4.04 -3.74 14.78
C ARG A 86 5.40 -3.13 15.09
N ASP A 87 6.33 -3.17 14.14
CA ASP A 87 7.62 -2.47 14.25
C ASP A 87 7.55 -1.14 13.50
N MET A 88 7.23 -0.07 14.23
CA MET A 88 7.12 1.27 13.67
C MET A 88 8.42 1.77 13.03
N LYS A 89 9.59 1.35 13.51
CA LYS A 89 10.89 1.78 12.93
C LYS A 89 11.11 1.09 11.60
N ALA A 90 10.88 -0.22 11.53
CA ALA A 90 10.96 -0.97 10.28
C ALA A 90 9.89 -0.50 9.28
N GLN A 91 8.67 -0.25 9.74
CA GLN A 91 7.60 0.28 8.88
C GLN A 91 7.96 1.65 8.31
N SER A 92 8.58 2.52 9.11
CA SER A 92 9.08 3.81 8.63
C SER A 92 10.17 3.65 7.56
N LEU A 93 11.02 2.63 7.64
CA LEU A 93 11.99 2.31 6.58
C LEU A 93 11.28 1.87 5.30
N ARG A 94 10.27 1.00 5.38
CA ARG A 94 9.47 0.58 4.23
C ARG A 94 8.79 1.76 3.52
N TYR A 95 8.17 2.68 4.27
CA TYR A 95 7.58 3.88 3.66
C TYR A 95 8.63 4.84 3.06
N ARG A 96 9.85 4.89 3.59
CA ARG A 96 10.95 5.63 2.94
C ARG A 96 11.35 5.00 1.63
N GLU A 97 11.39 3.67 1.55
CA GLU A 97 11.66 2.96 0.32
C GLU A 97 10.55 3.20 -0.73
N VAL A 98 9.28 3.08 -0.33
CA VAL A 98 8.12 3.41 -1.19
C VAL A 98 8.26 4.82 -1.79
N ARG A 99 8.57 5.81 -0.94
CA ARG A 99 8.82 7.19 -1.41
C ARG A 99 9.99 7.26 -2.37
N SER A 100 11.10 6.60 -2.06
CA SER A 100 12.29 6.60 -2.92
C SER A 100 11.99 6.01 -4.30
N ARG A 101 11.21 4.93 -4.39
CA ARG A 101 10.80 4.32 -5.67
C ARG A 101 9.90 5.26 -6.47
N LEU A 102 8.92 5.91 -5.84
CA LEU A 102 8.05 6.89 -6.48
C LEU A 102 8.82 8.13 -6.99
N ASP A 103 9.74 8.66 -6.17
CA ASP A 103 10.56 9.82 -6.55
C ASP A 103 11.47 9.49 -7.75
N LYS A 104 12.06 8.29 -7.75
CA LYS A 104 12.87 7.80 -8.87
C LYS A 104 12.04 7.67 -10.15
N ALA A 105 10.87 7.04 -10.08
CA ALA A 105 9.98 6.88 -11.23
C ALA A 105 9.51 8.26 -11.78
N SER A 106 9.14 9.18 -10.89
CA SER A 106 8.76 10.55 -11.26
C SER A 106 9.87 11.29 -11.98
N LYS A 107 11.11 11.15 -11.49
CA LYS A 107 12.29 11.73 -12.12
C LYS A 107 12.54 11.13 -13.52
N GLU A 108 12.49 9.81 -13.65
CA GLU A 108 12.68 9.12 -14.94
C GLU A 108 11.65 9.57 -15.99
N ILE A 109 10.37 9.69 -15.59
CA ILE A 109 9.30 10.22 -16.46
C ILE A 109 9.62 11.67 -16.86
N THR A 110 10.02 12.51 -15.91
CA THR A 110 10.31 13.92 -16.16
C THR A 110 11.49 14.10 -17.11
N ASP A 111 12.57 13.34 -16.89
CA ASP A 111 13.76 13.36 -17.74
C ASP A 111 13.41 12.93 -19.17
N HIS A 112 12.63 11.85 -19.32
CA HIS A 112 12.17 11.39 -20.63
C HIS A 112 11.28 12.41 -21.35
N LEU A 113 10.34 13.06 -20.65
CA LEU A 113 9.49 14.10 -21.24
C LEU A 113 10.31 15.31 -21.71
N ASN A 114 11.35 15.69 -20.96
CA ASN A 114 12.25 16.77 -21.34
C ASN A 114 13.07 16.43 -22.59
N GLU A 115 13.55 15.19 -22.71
CA GLU A 115 14.24 14.72 -23.91
C GLU A 115 13.33 14.73 -25.14
N VAL A 116 12.13 14.17 -25.03
CA VAL A 116 11.13 14.17 -26.11
C VAL A 116 10.79 15.60 -26.55
N ARG A 117 10.65 16.51 -25.59
CA ARG A 117 10.38 17.93 -25.87
C ARG A 117 11.52 18.60 -26.63
N LYS A 118 12.77 18.39 -26.20
CA LYS A 118 13.96 18.94 -26.87
C LYS A 118 14.07 18.43 -28.32
N SER A 119 13.85 17.13 -28.55
CA SER A 119 13.87 16.56 -29.90
C SER A 119 12.81 17.18 -30.80
N ARG A 120 11.57 17.38 -30.30
CA ARG A 120 10.50 18.04 -31.07
C ARG A 120 10.80 19.51 -31.37
N GLU A 121 11.43 20.23 -30.44
CA GLU A 121 11.85 21.62 -30.65
C GLU A 121 12.97 21.70 -31.69
N ALA A 122 13.91 20.75 -31.70
CA ALA A 122 14.96 20.65 -32.71
C ALA A 122 14.39 20.35 -34.12
N GLU A 123 13.45 19.41 -34.24
CA GLU A 123 12.77 19.09 -35.51
C GLU A 123 11.98 20.27 -36.07
N ARG A 124 11.32 21.06 -35.21
CA ARG A 124 10.59 22.28 -35.61
C ARG A 124 11.49 23.45 -36.00
N SER A 125 12.76 23.43 -35.59
CA SER A 125 13.73 24.49 -35.89
C SER A 125 14.63 24.19 -37.09
N THR A 126 14.56 22.97 -37.65
CA THR A 126 15.09 22.67 -38.99
C THR A 126 14.18 23.29 -40.08
N PRO A 127 14.68 24.22 -40.92
CA PRO A 127 13.85 24.89 -41.92
C PRO A 127 13.35 23.94 -43.01
N GLU A 128 12.05 24.02 -43.32
CA GLU A 128 11.40 23.34 -44.47
C GLU A 128 11.95 23.77 -45.84
N ASP A 129 12.75 24.84 -45.91
CA ASP A 129 13.25 25.48 -47.14
C ASP A 129 14.59 24.91 -47.67
N SER A 130 14.85 23.61 -47.51
CA SER A 130 16.07 22.96 -48.07
C SER A 130 15.80 21.96 -49.19
N LEU A 131 14.73 22.16 -49.96
CA LEU A 131 14.46 21.47 -51.24
C LEU A 131 14.14 22.46 -52.36
#